data_AF-A0A356APZ6-F1
#
_entry.id   AF-A0A356APZ6-F1
#
_cell.length_a   1.000
_cell.length_b   1.000
_cell.length_c   1.000
_cell.angle_alpha   90.00
_cell.angle_beta   90.00
_cell.angle_gamma   90.00
#
_symmetry.space_group_name_H-M   'P 1'
#
loop_
_entity.id
_entity.type
_entity.pdbx_description
1 polymer ?
#
loop_
_entity_poly.entity_id
_entity_poly.type
_entity_poly.pdbx_seq_one_letter_code
_entity_poly.pdbx_strand_id
1 'polypeptide(L)' 'MNKNRIRLNICGAECTITSEDSENYVLSLGNEVEESIKDIMDKNDRVSLTLAAIL' A
#
# COMPACT_ATOMS: atom_id res chain seq x y z
N MET A 1 11.54 -21.34 6.94
CA MET A 1 10.54 -20.51 6.22
C MET A 1 11.29 -19.41 5.49
N ASN A 2 11.12 -19.30 4.16
CA ASN A 2 11.79 -18.28 3.36
C ASN A 2 11.01 -16.97 3.49
N LYS A 3 11.70 -15.92 3.95
CA LYS A 3 11.15 -14.56 3.96
C LYS A 3 11.51 -13.88 2.65
N ASN A 4 10.49 -13.48 1.90
CA ASN A 4 10.61 -12.70 0.70
C ASN A 4 10.72 -11.21 1.05
N ARG A 5 11.61 -10.50 0.38
CA ARG A 5 11.70 -9.04 0.44
C ARG A 5 11.08 -8.48 -0.84
N ILE A 6 9.89 -7.94 -0.72
CA ILE A 6 9.07 -7.50 -1.86
C ILE A 6 9.04 -5.98 -1.85
N ARG A 7 9.34 -5.38 -3.00
CA ARG A 7 9.33 -3.94 -3.19
C ARG A 7 7.97 -3.53 -3.73
N LEU A 8 7.32 -2.58 -3.06
CA LEU A 8 6.02 -2.03 -3.42
C LEU A 8 6.16 -0.54 -3.67
N ASN A 9 5.24 -0.01 -4.49
CA ASN A 9 5.04 1.42 -4.66
C ASN A 9 3.57 1.70 -4.38
N ILE A 10 3.30 2.49 -3.34
CA ILE A 10 1.94 2.86 -2.92
C ILE A 10 1.87 4.38 -2.93
N CYS A 11 1.03 4.94 -3.79
CA CYS A 11 0.86 6.39 -3.98
C CYS A 11 2.18 7.14 -4.26
N GLY A 12 3.12 6.52 -4.99
CA GLY A 12 4.43 7.08 -5.28
C GLY A 12 5.47 6.90 -4.16
N ALA A 13 5.09 6.31 -3.02
CA ALA A 13 6.01 5.96 -1.94
C ALA A 13 6.53 4.54 -2.13
N GLU A 14 7.84 4.40 -2.32
CA GLU A 14 8.49 3.09 -2.36
C GLU A 14 8.64 2.53 -0.94
N CYS A 15 8.20 1.29 -0.73
CA CYS A 15 8.38 0.55 0.51
C CYS A 15 8.83 -0.89 0.26
N THR A 16 9.51 -1.48 1.23
CA THR A 16 9.94 -2.88 1.17
C THR A 16 9.28 -3.66 2.30
N ILE A 17 8.49 -4.66 1.95
CA ILE A 17 7.81 -5.54 2.91
C ILE A 17 8.55 -6.87 2.96
N THR A 18 8.79 -7.35 4.18
CA THR A 18 9.30 -8.70 4.43
C THR A 18 8.12 -9.59 4.78
N SER A 19 7.75 -10.53 3.91
CA SER A 19 6.66 -11.47 4.13
C SER A 19 7.06 -12.90 3.77
N GLU A 20 6.39 -13.89 4.34
CA GLU A 20 6.48 -15.30 3.95
C GLU A 20 5.46 -15.66 2.85
N ASP A 21 4.55 -14.72 2.53
CA ASP A 21 3.59 -14.86 1.46
C ASP A 21 4.23 -14.77 0.06
N SER A 22 3.47 -15.19 -0.94
CA SER A 22 3.85 -15.04 -2.35
C SER A 22 3.95 -13.56 -2.75
N GLU A 23 4.92 -13.24 -3.61
CA GLU A 23 5.12 -11.88 -4.12
C GLU A 23 3.85 -11.32 -4.79
N ASN A 24 3.16 -12.12 -5.61
CA ASN A 24 1.92 -11.71 -6.27
C ASN A 24 0.82 -11.29 -5.29
N TYR A 25 0.67 -12.02 -4.17
CA TYR A 25 -0.31 -11.69 -3.14
C TYR A 25 0.01 -10.36 -2.45
N VAL A 26 1.29 -10.15 -2.12
CA VAL A 26 1.73 -8.90 -1.48
C VAL A 26 1.60 -7.71 -2.44
N LEU A 27 1.85 -7.92 -3.74
CA LEU A 27 1.61 -6.91 -4.77
C LEU A 27 0.12 -6.56 -4.90
N SER A 28 -0.77 -7.56 -4.91
CA SER A 28 -2.22 -7.28 -4.94
C SER A 28 -2.70 -6.54 -3.70
N LEU A 29 -2.16 -6.88 -2.52
CA LEU A 29 -2.45 -6.15 -1.28
C LEU A 29 -2.01 -4.69 -1.36
N GLY A 30 -0.83 -4.43 -1.93
CA GLY A 30 -0.35 -3.06 -2.16
C GLY A 30 -1.28 -2.24 -3.05
N ASN A 31 -1.85 -2.85 -4.09
CA ASN A 31 -2.83 -2.20 -4.96
C ASN A 31 -4.14 -1.89 -4.22
N GLU A 32 -4.65 -2.83 -3.42
CA GLU A 32 -5.87 -2.64 -2.63
C GLU A 32 -5.73 -1.52 -1.59
N VAL A 33 -4.56 -1.42 -0.96
CA VAL A 33 -4.22 -0.32 -0.05
C VAL A 33 -4.17 1.01 -0.81
N GLU A 34 -3.56 1.05 -2.00
CA GLU A 34 -3.52 2.26 -2.82
C GLU A 34 -4.93 2.72 -3.23
N GLU A 35 -5.81 1.81 -3.65
CA GLU A 35 -7.20 2.12 -3.98
C GLU A 35 -7.95 2.66 -2.77
N SER A 36 -7.76 2.07 -1.59
CA SER A 36 -8.37 2.54 -0.34
C SER A 36 -7.92 3.96 0.02
N ILE A 37 -6.63 4.26 -0.12
CA ILE A 37 -6.08 5.61 0.13
C ILE A 37 -6.70 6.62 -0.84
N LYS A 38 -6.77 6.28 -2.13
CA LYS A 38 -7.38 7.14 -3.16
C LYS A 38 -8.85 7.40 -2.85
N ASP A 39 -9.61 6.37 -2.49
CA ASP A 39 -11.02 6.49 -2.12
C ASP A 39 -11.24 7.41 -0.91
N ILE A 40 -10.36 7.38 0.09
CA ILE A 40 -10.42 8.27 1.26
C ILE A 40 -10.17 9.71 0.84
N MET A 41 -9.16 9.93 0.00
CA MET A 41 -8.82 11.26 -0.51
C MET A 41 -9.92 11.84 -1.42
N ASP A 42 -10.52 11.02 -2.27
CA ASP A 42 -11.59 11.42 -3.19
C ASP A 42 -12.90 11.77 -2.45
N LYS A 43 -13.14 11.17 -1.28
CA LYS A 43 -14.30 11.49 -0.43
C LYS A 43 -14.11 12.76 0.39
N ASN A 44 -12.87 13.23 0.57
CA ASN A 44 -12.57 14.41 1.36
C ASN A 44 -11.27 15.09 0.93
N ASP A 45 -11.41 16.14 0.14
CA ASP A 45 -10.34 16.93 -0.47
C ASP A 45 -9.40 17.59 0.57
N ARG A 46 -9.78 17.62 1.85
CA ARG A 46 -8.97 18.17 2.95
C ARG A 46 -8.05 17.13 3.61
N VAL A 47 -8.20 15.85 3.28
CA VAL A 47 -7.36 14.78 3.82
C VAL A 47 -6.06 14.74 3.03
N SER A 48 -4.94 14.81 3.74
CA SER A 48 -3.61 14.64 3.12
C SER A 48 -3.34 13.16 2.85
N LEU A 49 -2.46 12.89 1.88
CA LEU A 49 -1.99 11.53 1.59
C LEU A 49 -1.51 10.78 2.85
N THR A 50 -0.73 11.45 3.70
CA THR A 50 -0.21 10.85 4.94
C THR A 50 -1.33 10.50 5.91
N LEU A 51 -2.37 11.34 6.02
CA LEU A 51 -3.51 11.04 6.87
C LEU A 51 -4.36 9.90 6.29
N ALA A 52 -4.61 9.91 4.98
CA ALA A 52 -5.33 8.83 4.30
C ALA A 52 -4.62 7.47 4.43
N ALA A 53 -3.29 7.44 4.37
CA ALA A 53 -2.50 6.22 4.56
C ALA A 53 -2.50 5.67 6.00
N ILE A 54 -2.98 6.44 6.98
CA ILE A 54 -3.09 6.02 8.39
C ILE A 54 -4.50 5.54 8.73
N LEU A 55 -5.52 6.02 8.02
CA LEU A 55 -6.94 5.73 8.24
C LEU A 55 -7.33 4.36 7.67
#